data_AF-A0A832UIV6-F1
#
_entry.id   AF-A0A832UIV6-F1
#
_cell.length_a   1.000
_cell.length_b   1.000
_cell.length_c   1.000
_cell.angle_alpha   90.00
_cell.angle_beta   90.00
_cell.angle_gamma   90.00
#
_symmetry.space_group_name_H-M   'P 1'
#
loop_
_entity.id
_entity.type
_entity.pdbx_description
1 polymer ?
#
loop_
_entity_poly.entity_id
_entity_poly.type
_entity_poly.pdbx_seq_one_letter_code
_entity_poly.pdbx_strand_id
1 'polypeptide(L)' 'GFAYDPLFYVEKYDKTFGELTTDEKNECSHRRISMEKFAKWYSESES' A
#
# COMPACT_ATOMS: atom_id res chain seq x y z
N GLY A 1 -5.78 3.44 10.60
CA GLY A 1 -6.61 2.43 9.91
C GLY A 1 -7.93 3.03 9.42
N PHE A 2 -8.68 2.29 8.60
CA PHE A 2 -10.03 2.59 8.11
C PHE A 2 -10.78 1.29 7.77
N ALA A 3 -12.10 1.26 7.94
CA ALA A 3 -12.97 0.11 7.62
C ALA A 3 -12.43 -1.25 8.12
N TYR A 4 -12.08 -2.15 7.21
CA TYR A 4 -11.72 -3.54 7.49
C TYR A 4 -10.24 -3.76 7.79
N ASP A 5 -9.41 -2.71 7.86
CA ASP A 5 -7.97 -2.81 8.13
C ASP A 5 -7.59 -3.78 9.27
N PRO A 6 -8.32 -3.87 10.41
CA PRO A 6 -7.99 -4.81 11.49
C PRO A 6 -8.19 -6.30 11.14
N LEU A 7 -8.80 -6.62 9.99
CA LEU A 7 -9.04 -8.00 9.55
C LEU A 7 -8.01 -8.50 8.52
N PHE A 8 -7.19 -7.60 7.97
CA PHE A 8 -6.22 -7.94 6.92
C PHE A 8 -4.83 -8.14 7.51
N TYR A 9 -4.44 -9.40 7.69
CA TYR A 9 -3.12 -9.78 8.19
C TYR A 9 -2.02 -9.59 7.13
N VAL A 10 -0.88 -9.07 7.56
CA VAL A 10 0.31 -8.80 6.74
C VAL A 10 1.49 -9.58 7.31
N GLU A 11 1.80 -10.72 6.67
CA GLU A 11 2.83 -11.68 7.10
C GLU A 11 4.22 -11.03 7.28
N LYS A 12 4.60 -10.11 6.39
CA LYS A 12 5.88 -9.39 6.47
C LYS A 12 6.09 -8.68 7.82
N TYR A 13 5.02 -8.22 8.46
CA TYR A 13 5.08 -7.44 9.70
C TYR A 13 4.49 -8.18 10.90
N ASP A 14 4.00 -9.41 10.71
CA ASP A 14 3.27 -10.19 11.71
C ASP A 14 2.16 -9.38 12.43
N LYS A 15 1.42 -8.58 11.65
CA LYS A 15 0.44 -7.60 12.12
C LYS A 15 -0.73 -7.50 11.16
N THR A 16 -1.87 -7.04 11.64
CA THR A 16 -2.97 -6.60 10.78
C THR A 16 -2.70 -5.20 10.20
N PHE A 17 -3.31 -4.87 9.08
CA PHE A 17 -3.26 -3.52 8.48
C PHE A 17 -3.74 -2.42 9.45
N GLY A 18 -4.59 -2.78 10.42
CA GLY A 18 -5.04 -1.88 11.48
C GLY A 18 -3.94 -1.52 12.49
N GLU A 19 -2.96 -2.40 12.66
CA GLU A 19 -1.85 -2.27 13.61
C GLU A 19 -0.57 -1.69 12.99
N LEU A 20 -0.53 -1.55 11.67
CA LEU A 20 0.59 -0.90 10.97
C LEU A 20 0.59 0.61 11.21
N THR A 21 1.80 1.15 11.40
CA THR A 21 2.06 2.58 11.31
C THR A 21 1.76 3.11 9.90
N THR A 22 1.59 4.42 9.78
CA THR A 22 1.38 5.05 8.47
C THR A 22 2.50 4.74 7.49
N ASP A 23 3.75 4.70 7.96
CA ASP A 23 4.92 4.43 7.11
C ASP A 23 4.96 2.97 6.65
N GLU A 24 4.79 2.00 7.56
CA GLU A 24 4.66 0.57 7.20
C GLU A 24 3.50 0.35 6.23
N LYS A 25 2.34 1.00 6.47
CA LYS A 25 1.18 0.91 5.60
C LYS A 25 1.45 1.51 4.23
N ASN A 26 2.15 2.63 4.16
CA ASN A 26 2.51 3.25 2.88
C ASN A 26 3.40 2.32 2.07
N GLU A 27 4.40 1.68 2.67
CA GLU A 27 5.28 0.72 2.01
C GLU A 27 4.54 -0.46 1.36
N CYS A 28 3.42 -0.92 1.93
CA CYS A 28 2.74 -2.13 1.43
C CYS A 28 1.33 -1.89 0.87
N SER A 29 0.79 -0.67 0.92
CA SER A 29 -0.60 -0.45 0.50
C SER A 29 -0.80 -0.66 -1.00
N HIS A 30 -1.92 -1.31 -1.36
CA HIS A 30 -2.37 -1.43 -2.75
C HIS A 30 -2.46 -0.06 -3.45
N ARG A 31 -2.82 0.98 -2.70
CA ARG A 31 -2.92 2.34 -3.22
C ARG A 31 -1.56 2.85 -3.70
N ARG A 32 -0.50 2.75 -2.89
CA ARG A 32 0.85 3.16 -3.28
C ARG A 32 1.31 2.37 -4.51
N ILE A 33 1.19 1.04 -4.47
CA ILE A 33 1.63 0.16 -5.57
C ILE A 33 0.92 0.51 -6.88
N SER A 34 -0.40 0.73 -6.85
CA SER A 34 -1.16 1.12 -8.04
C SER A 34 -0.77 2.51 -8.55
N MET A 35 -0.53 3.47 -7.64
CA MET A 35 -0.10 4.82 -8.02
C MET A 35 1.30 4.82 -8.66
N GLU A 36 2.23 4.01 -8.15
CA GLU A 36 3.57 3.87 -8.74
C GLU A 36 3.52 3.24 -10.12
N LYS A 37 2.70 2.20 -10.31
CA LYS A 37 2.47 1.60 -11.64
C LYS A 37 1.88 2.62 -12.60
N PHE A 38 0.91 3.42 -12.15
CA PHE A 38 0.32 4.47 -12.95
C PHE A 38 1.34 5.56 -13.32
N ALA A 39 2.11 6.06 -12.35
CA ALA A 39 3.13 7.08 -12.57
C ALA A 39 4.19 6.60 -13.56
N LYS A 40 4.65 5.35 -13.42
CA LYS A 40 5.60 4.73 -14.35
C LYS A 40 5.03 4.70 -15.77
N TRP A 41 3.82 4.16 -15.93
CA TRP A 41 3.16 4.09 -17.24
C TRP A 41 3.00 5.49 -17.87
N TYR A 42 2.60 6.48 -17.07
CA TYR A 42 2.41 7.84 -17.54
C TYR A 42 3.70 8.47 -18.06
N SER A 43 4.80 8.34 -17.30
CA SER A 43 6.12 8.84 -17.73
C SER A 43 6.65 8.16 -18.99
N GLU A 44 6.39 6.86 -19.15
CA GLU A 44 6.76 6.11 -20.35
C GLU A 44 5.90 6.45 -21.57
N SER A 45 4.65 6.89 -21.37
CA SER A 45 3.72 7.26 -22.45
C SER A 45 3.88 8.69 -22.98
N GLU A 46 4.54 9.57 -22.23
CA GLU A 46 4.81 10.96 -22.59
C GLU A 46 6.21 11.16 -23.23
N SER A 47 6.97 10.06 -23.40
CA SER A 47 8.29 10.03 -24.07
C SER A 47 8.18 9.47 -25.48
#